data_AF-A0A7X9RWD3-F1
#
_entry.id   AF-A0A7X9RWD3-F1
#
_cell.length_a   1.000
_cell.length_b   1.000
_cell.length_c   1.000
_cell.angle_alpha   90.00
_cell.angle_beta   90.00
_cell.angle_gamma   90.00
#
_symmetry.space_group_name_H-M   'P 1'
#
loop_
_entity.id
_entity.type
_entity.pdbx_description
1 polymer ?
#
loop_
_entity_poly.entity_id
_entity_poly.type
_entity_poly.pdbx_seq_one_letter_code
_entity_poly.pdbx_strand_id
1 'polypeptide(L)'
;MRTIYSSALFKSVLIICTFIFISVSCSLKDEPSCSGGEIWQVTTKVESMTYQVGVLKAIDSDSTFHFDGDTTAEGDKTILLLVQSSEINNAGTTSQRSTFSFFQSAYASPGPIFASVDTIKNISIKAPVEFNSIQAGDELSALFKVIPERPYQKYNISEAIKNQKDIPFLTGAPTARIILTIDKGIFPEEFNLEMTLESGEKLNLNIVPSRMN
;
A
#
# COMPACT_ATOMS: atom_id res chain seq x y z
N MET A 1 -61.46 -37.51 1.69
CA MET A 1 -61.65 -36.05 1.73
C MET A 1 -60.83 -35.52 2.89
N ARG A 2 -59.57 -35.17 2.63
CA ARG A 2 -59.03 -33.81 2.40
C ARG A 2 -59.02 -32.95 3.67
N THR A 3 -57.87 -33.04 4.33
CA THR A 3 -57.13 -32.02 5.06
C THR A 3 -57.25 -30.63 4.43
N ILE A 4 -58.22 -29.83 4.87
CA ILE A 4 -58.41 -28.44 4.37
C ILE A 4 -58.00 -27.38 5.41
N TYR A 5 -57.83 -27.74 6.69
CA TYR A 5 -57.53 -26.75 7.74
C TYR A 5 -56.03 -26.47 8.00
N SER A 6 -55.11 -27.22 7.37
CA SER A 6 -53.67 -27.10 7.66
C SER A 6 -52.97 -25.99 6.84
N SER A 7 -53.36 -25.76 5.58
CA SER A 7 -52.66 -24.79 4.73
C SER A 7 -53.00 -23.33 5.05
N ALA A 8 -54.20 -23.05 5.55
CA ALA A 8 -54.61 -21.70 5.91
C ALA A 8 -53.88 -21.21 7.16
N LEU A 9 -53.79 -22.06 8.20
CA LEU A 9 -53.02 -21.76 9.41
C LEU A 9 -51.54 -21.58 9.11
N PHE A 10 -50.96 -22.44 8.27
CA PHE A 10 -49.55 -22.34 7.91
C PHE A 10 -49.24 -21.05 7.14
N LYS A 11 -50.10 -20.65 6.19
CA LYS A 11 -49.96 -19.39 5.46
C LYS A 11 -50.10 -18.17 6.38
N SER A 12 -51.04 -18.20 7.32
CA SER A 12 -51.22 -17.13 8.30
C SER A 12 -50.01 -16.98 9.23
N VAL A 13 -49.43 -18.09 9.71
CA VAL A 13 -48.20 -18.07 10.52
C VAL A 13 -47.04 -17.50 9.71
N LEU A 14 -46.90 -17.89 8.44
CA LEU A 14 -45.81 -17.41 7.58
C LEU A 14 -45.95 -15.90 7.29
N ILE A 15 -47.16 -15.41 7.04
CA ILE A 15 -47.43 -13.98 6.85
C ILE A 15 -47.15 -13.20 8.14
N ILE A 16 -47.59 -13.71 9.30
CA ILE A 16 -47.34 -13.07 10.60
C ILE A 16 -45.83 -13.06 10.90
N CYS A 17 -45.12 -14.16 10.67
CA CYS A 17 -43.66 -14.21 10.82
C CYS A 17 -42.98 -13.20 9.87
N THR A 18 -43.42 -13.11 8.62
CA THR A 18 -42.85 -12.16 7.64
C THR A 18 -43.12 -10.71 8.07
N PHE A 19 -44.32 -10.40 8.55
CA PHE A 19 -44.65 -9.07 9.10
C PHE A 19 -43.88 -8.74 10.38
N ILE A 20 -43.62 -9.72 11.25
CA ILE A 20 -42.75 -9.55 12.42
C ILE A 20 -41.31 -9.27 11.97
N PHE A 21 -40.76 -10.02 11.00
CA PHE A 21 -39.42 -9.75 10.46
C PHE A 21 -39.33 -8.37 9.78
N ILE A 22 -40.36 -7.95 9.05
CA ILE A 22 -40.42 -6.62 8.40
C ILE A 22 -40.62 -5.50 9.43
N SER A 23 -41.43 -5.70 10.48
CA SER A 23 -41.66 -4.67 11.52
C SER A 23 -40.48 -4.52 12.48
N VAL A 24 -39.72 -5.58 12.74
CA VAL A 24 -38.41 -5.49 13.41
C VAL A 24 -37.39 -4.74 12.52
N SER A 25 -37.53 -4.85 11.19
CA SER A 25 -36.71 -4.09 10.24
C SER A 25 -37.14 -2.61 10.11
N CYS A 26 -38.38 -2.27 10.49
CA CYS A 26 -38.96 -0.93 10.28
C CYS A 26 -39.08 -0.08 11.56
N SER A 27 -38.58 -0.57 12.70
CA SER A 27 -38.45 0.21 13.94
C SER A 27 -37.01 0.25 14.46
N LEU A 28 -36.04 0.09 13.55
CA LEU A 28 -34.75 0.74 13.73
C LEU A 28 -35.04 2.23 13.65
N LYS A 29 -35.10 2.89 14.81
CA LYS A 29 -34.67 4.28 14.86
C LYS A 29 -33.33 4.35 14.11
N ASP A 30 -33.04 5.46 13.46
CA ASP A 30 -31.67 5.81 13.06
C ASP A 30 -30.80 5.93 14.34
N GLU A 31 -30.62 4.82 15.05
CA GLU A 31 -29.50 4.59 15.91
C GLU A 31 -28.37 4.22 14.96
N PRO A 32 -27.26 4.97 14.97
CA PRO A 32 -26.20 4.79 14.01
C PRO A 32 -25.67 3.37 14.15
N SER A 33 -26.07 2.53 13.19
CA SER A 33 -25.57 1.20 12.99
C SER A 33 -24.06 1.30 12.81
N CYS A 34 -23.31 0.69 13.72
CA CYS A 34 -21.88 0.40 13.57
C CYS A 34 -20.95 1.62 13.42
N SER A 35 -21.17 2.73 14.13
CA SER A 35 -20.13 3.77 14.26
C SER A 35 -19.47 3.72 15.64
N GLY A 36 -18.35 3.00 15.75
CA GLY A 36 -17.54 3.07 16.97
C GLY A 36 -16.39 2.08 17.06
N GLY A 37 -15.63 1.89 16.00
CA GLY A 37 -14.24 1.43 16.11
C GLY A 37 -13.35 2.65 16.37
N GLU A 38 -12.30 2.50 17.17
CA GLU A 38 -11.22 3.48 17.20
C GLU A 38 -10.59 3.50 15.80
N ILE A 39 -10.79 4.57 15.05
CA ILE A 39 -10.01 4.81 13.84
C ILE A 39 -8.65 5.31 14.31
N TRP A 40 -7.72 4.37 14.46
CA TRP A 40 -6.32 4.68 14.71
C TRP A 40 -5.73 5.18 13.39
N GLN A 41 -5.50 6.49 13.32
CA GLN A 41 -4.65 7.06 12.30
C GLN A 41 -3.21 7.03 12.82
N VAL A 42 -2.38 6.18 12.22
CA VAL A 42 -0.95 6.16 12.52
C VAL A 42 -0.28 7.10 11.56
N THR A 43 0.41 8.10 12.11
CA THR A 43 1.13 9.08 11.32
C THR A 43 2.61 8.69 11.33
N THR A 44 3.28 8.60 10.17
CA THR A 44 4.69 8.19 10.12
C THR A 44 5.61 9.31 9.65
N LYS A 45 6.83 9.37 10.19
CA LYS A 45 7.89 10.25 9.68
C LYS A 45 9.03 9.44 9.09
N VAL A 46 9.53 9.84 7.92
CA VAL A 46 10.71 9.20 7.31
C VAL A 46 11.97 9.56 8.10
N GLU A 47 12.78 8.56 8.47
CA GLU A 47 14.03 8.74 9.23
C GLU A 47 15.27 8.44 8.41
N SER A 48 15.21 7.39 7.60
CA SER A 48 16.36 6.93 6.84
C SER A 48 15.92 6.15 5.61
N MET A 49 16.86 5.93 4.70
CA MET A 49 16.66 5.07 3.54
C MET A 49 17.80 4.07 3.47
N THR A 50 17.46 2.82 3.16
CA THR A 50 18.43 1.78 2.82
C THR A 50 18.01 1.11 1.51
N TYR A 51 18.89 0.31 0.92
CA TYR A 51 18.60 -0.35 -0.35
C TYR A 51 19.03 -1.81 -0.36
N GLN A 52 18.35 -2.59 -1.19
CA GLN A 52 18.74 -3.94 -1.59
C GLN A 52 18.67 -4.02 -3.11
N VAL A 53 19.64 -4.68 -3.73
CA VAL A 53 19.62 -4.98 -5.17
C VAL A 53 19.27 -6.44 -5.36
N GLY A 54 18.40 -6.73 -6.31
CA GLY A 54 17.90 -8.08 -6.55
C GLY A 54 17.12 -8.16 -7.86
N VAL A 55 16.30 -9.19 -7.99
CA VAL A 55 15.45 -9.44 -9.15
C VAL A 55 14.00 -9.60 -8.67
N LEU A 56 13.06 -8.99 -9.39
CA LEU A 56 11.64 -9.25 -9.16
C LEU A 56 11.23 -10.52 -9.91
N LYS A 57 10.78 -11.54 -9.17
CA LYS A 57 10.20 -12.76 -9.73
C LYS A 57 8.68 -12.66 -9.65
N ALA A 58 8.00 -12.80 -10.78
CA ALA A 58 6.56 -12.99 -10.79
C ALA A 58 6.25 -14.34 -10.12
N ILE A 59 5.39 -14.34 -9.10
CA ILE A 59 4.95 -15.55 -8.42
C ILE A 59 3.84 -16.22 -9.24
N ASP A 60 2.92 -15.42 -9.80
CA ASP A 60 1.76 -15.88 -10.57
C ASP A 60 1.53 -15.00 -11.82
N SER A 61 0.67 -15.44 -12.76
CA SER A 61 0.23 -14.65 -13.92
C SER A 61 -0.52 -13.36 -13.54
N ASP A 62 -0.92 -13.22 -12.27
CA ASP A 62 -1.84 -12.21 -11.78
C ASP A 62 -1.14 -11.06 -11.02
N SER A 63 0.11 -10.76 -11.38
CA SER A 63 0.85 -9.55 -11.01
C SER A 63 1.47 -9.54 -9.60
N THR A 64 1.45 -10.64 -8.84
CA THR A 64 2.18 -10.74 -7.57
C THR A 64 3.67 -10.95 -7.80
N PHE A 65 4.52 -10.09 -7.22
CA PHE A 65 5.99 -10.22 -7.30
C PHE A 65 6.62 -10.58 -5.95
N HIS A 66 7.63 -11.43 -6.01
CA HIS A 66 8.60 -11.63 -4.93
C HIS A 66 9.88 -10.89 -5.28
N PHE A 67 10.40 -10.11 -4.34
CA PHE A 67 11.75 -9.57 -4.45
C PHE A 67 12.74 -10.63 -3.99
N ASP A 68 13.54 -11.13 -4.91
CA ASP A 68 14.64 -12.05 -4.64
C ASP A 68 15.94 -11.25 -4.58
N GLY A 69 16.63 -11.30 -3.44
CA GLY A 69 17.93 -10.63 -3.26
C GLY A 69 19.07 -11.28 -4.08
N ASP A 70 18.81 -12.41 -4.74
CA ASP A 70 19.76 -13.04 -5.63
C ASP A 70 19.89 -12.26 -6.96
N THR A 71 21.00 -11.54 -7.09
CA THR A 71 21.34 -10.77 -8.30
C THR A 71 21.80 -11.62 -9.48
N THR A 72 22.00 -12.92 -9.29
CA THR A 72 22.38 -13.89 -10.34
C THR A 72 21.19 -14.54 -11.03
N ALA A 73 19.98 -14.37 -10.47
CA ALA A 73 18.76 -14.91 -11.05
C ALA A 73 18.41 -14.27 -12.40
N GLU A 74 17.73 -15.03 -13.27
CA GLU A 74 17.18 -14.51 -14.52
C GLU A 74 16.03 -13.54 -14.25
N GLY A 75 16.13 -12.32 -14.77
CA GLY A 75 15.07 -11.30 -14.71
C GLY A 75 15.60 -9.87 -14.72
N ASP A 76 14.68 -8.90 -14.65
CA ASP A 76 15.03 -7.49 -14.60
C ASP A 76 15.67 -7.15 -13.24
N LYS A 77 16.90 -6.62 -13.25
CA LYS A 77 17.54 -6.09 -12.04
C LYS A 77 16.73 -4.94 -11.47
N THR A 78 16.50 -4.98 -10.16
CA THR A 78 15.69 -4.02 -9.42
C THR A 78 16.35 -3.60 -8.12
N ILE A 79 16.03 -2.39 -7.66
CA ILE A 79 16.43 -1.87 -6.36
C ILE A 79 15.18 -1.78 -5.49
N LEU A 80 15.19 -2.47 -4.36
CA LEU A 80 14.23 -2.27 -3.31
C LEU A 80 14.77 -1.19 -2.37
N LEU A 81 14.19 0.01 -2.42
CA LEU A 81 14.43 1.05 -1.42
C LEU A 81 13.53 0.79 -0.22
N LEU A 82 14.15 0.65 0.94
CA LEU A 82 13.49 0.51 2.22
C LEU A 82 13.48 1.88 2.89
N VAL A 83 12.28 2.45 3.03
CA VAL A 83 12.09 3.73 3.72
C VAL A 83 11.79 3.43 5.17
N GLN A 84 12.76 3.68 6.05
CA GLN A 84 12.54 3.52 7.48
C GLN A 84 11.73 4.72 7.97
N SER A 85 10.60 4.44 8.60
CA SER A 85 9.77 5.48 9.21
C SER A 85 9.47 5.17 10.67
N SER A 86 9.40 6.22 11.49
CA SER A 86 8.97 6.13 12.88
C SER A 86 7.49 6.44 13.03
N GLU A 87 6.84 5.73 13.95
CA GLU A 87 5.44 5.96 14.31
C GLU A 87 5.30 7.21 15.19
N ILE A 88 4.53 8.17 14.70
CA ILE A 88 4.05 9.34 15.43
C ILE A 88 2.56 9.10 15.68
N ASN A 89 2.22 8.72 16.92
CA ASN A 89 0.82 8.52 17.29
C ASN A 89 0.09 9.86 17.34
N ASN A 90 -0.94 10.04 16.52
CA ASN A 90 -1.84 11.18 16.62
C ASN A 90 -3.31 10.74 16.59
N ALA A 91 -4.00 11.09 17.68
CA ALA A 91 -5.44 11.12 17.91
C ALA A 91 -6.28 9.95 17.35
N GLY A 92 -6.44 8.90 18.15
CA GLY A 92 -7.63 8.05 18.07
C GLY A 92 -8.84 8.78 18.65
N THR A 93 -10.00 8.73 17.98
CA THR A 93 -11.28 9.12 18.59
C THR A 93 -11.90 7.88 19.22
N THR A 94 -12.07 7.89 20.54
CA THR A 94 -12.71 6.82 21.30
C THR A 94 -14.23 6.97 21.25
N SER A 95 -14.91 6.02 20.63
CA SER A 95 -16.35 5.80 20.86
C SER A 95 -16.51 4.56 21.75
N GLN A 96 -17.38 4.63 22.76
CA GLN A 96 -17.51 3.58 23.78
C GLN A 96 -17.97 2.25 23.17
N ARG A 97 -17.27 1.17 23.54
CA ARG A 97 -17.60 -0.22 23.23
C ARG A 97 -19.01 -0.60 23.72
N SER A 98 -19.82 -1.18 22.83
CA SER A 98 -21.01 -1.96 23.20
C SER A 98 -20.83 -3.43 22.80
N THR A 99 -21.50 -4.32 23.54
CA THR A 99 -21.33 -5.77 23.59
C THR A 99 -21.58 -6.52 22.27
N PHE A 100 -20.81 -7.61 22.12
CA PHE A 100 -20.60 -8.47 20.94
C PHE A 100 -21.87 -9.18 20.41
N SER A 101 -22.09 -9.18 19.10
CA SER A 101 -23.08 -10.02 18.38
C SER A 101 -22.50 -10.58 17.07
N PHE A 102 -22.86 -11.82 16.71
CA PHE A 102 -22.31 -12.55 15.54
C PHE A 102 -22.44 -11.79 14.20
N PHE A 103 -23.45 -10.93 14.04
CA PHE A 103 -23.63 -10.09 12.83
C PHE A 103 -22.64 -8.91 12.74
N GLN A 104 -21.97 -8.53 13.83
CA GLN A 104 -21.00 -7.42 13.85
C GLN A 104 -19.66 -7.79 13.18
N SER A 105 -19.34 -9.09 13.09
CA SER A 105 -18.10 -9.56 12.44
C SER A 105 -18.07 -9.30 10.93
N ALA A 106 -19.24 -9.21 10.28
CA ALA A 106 -19.37 -8.87 8.86
C ALA A 106 -19.12 -7.38 8.57
N TYR A 107 -19.05 -6.53 9.61
CA TYR A 107 -18.85 -5.09 9.53
C TYR A 107 -17.64 -4.63 10.35
N ALA A 108 -16.63 -5.50 10.49
CA ALA A 108 -15.38 -5.16 11.15
C ALA A 108 -14.79 -3.88 10.52
N SER A 109 -14.44 -2.91 11.37
CA SER A 109 -13.83 -1.67 10.90
C SER A 109 -12.53 -1.98 10.14
N PRO A 110 -12.20 -1.21 9.09
CA PRO A 110 -10.92 -1.33 8.43
C PRO A 110 -9.81 -1.14 9.47
N GLY A 111 -8.68 -1.82 9.27
CA GLY A 111 -7.49 -1.68 10.12
C GLY A 111 -6.97 -0.23 10.17
N PRO A 112 -5.94 0.03 10.98
CA PRO A 112 -5.35 1.36 11.10
C PRO A 112 -4.98 1.91 9.72
N ILE A 113 -5.34 3.18 9.50
CA ILE A 113 -4.99 3.89 8.27
C ILE A 113 -3.67 4.62 8.53
N PHE A 114 -2.69 4.29 7.70
CA PHE A 114 -1.35 4.85 7.75
C PHE A 114 -1.26 6.08 6.86
N ALA A 115 -0.74 7.19 7.39
CA ALA A 115 -0.51 8.41 6.64
C ALA A 115 0.90 8.95 6.93
N SER A 116 1.61 9.40 5.89
CA SER A 116 2.92 10.03 6.09
C SER A 116 2.77 11.51 6.46
N VAL A 117 3.57 11.99 7.43
CA VAL A 117 3.78 13.43 7.64
C VAL A 117 4.55 14.03 6.47
N ASP A 118 5.50 13.27 5.96
CA ASP A 118 6.42 13.71 4.91
C ASP A 118 6.15 12.94 3.61
N THR A 119 5.85 13.69 2.56
CA THR A 119 5.62 13.18 1.22
C THR A 119 6.86 13.38 0.36
N ILE A 120 7.01 12.54 -0.66
CA ILE A 120 8.14 12.66 -1.58
C ILE A 120 7.86 13.85 -2.49
N LYS A 121 8.82 14.77 -2.57
CA LYS A 121 8.81 15.89 -3.51
C LYS A 121 9.52 15.54 -4.81
N ASN A 122 10.69 14.90 -4.69
CA ASN A 122 11.52 14.55 -5.83
C ASN A 122 12.37 13.30 -5.55
N ILE A 123 12.62 12.52 -6.60
CA ILE A 123 13.66 11.50 -6.62
C ILE A 123 14.54 11.83 -7.83
N SER A 124 15.83 12.04 -7.58
CA SER A 124 16.85 12.29 -8.60
C SER A 124 17.86 11.16 -8.56
N ILE A 125 18.23 10.64 -9.72
CA ILE A 125 19.17 9.53 -9.87
C ILE A 125 20.27 10.02 -10.80
N LYS A 126 21.51 10.06 -10.33
CA LYS A 126 22.62 10.62 -11.10
C LYS A 126 23.75 9.64 -11.28
N ALA A 127 24.36 9.68 -12.46
CA ALA A 127 25.62 9.00 -12.71
C ALA A 127 26.72 9.62 -11.83
N PRO A 128 27.42 8.86 -10.97
CA PRO A 128 28.48 9.39 -10.13
C PRO A 128 29.80 9.52 -10.91
N VAL A 129 29.95 8.68 -11.93
CA VAL A 129 31.10 8.53 -12.80
C VAL A 129 30.62 8.35 -14.23
N GLU A 130 31.49 8.61 -15.19
CA GLU A 130 31.22 8.38 -16.61
C GLU A 130 31.17 6.87 -16.90
N PHE A 131 30.15 6.42 -17.64
CA PHE A 131 30.08 5.05 -18.14
C PHE A 131 29.32 4.99 -19.47
N ASN A 132 29.83 4.22 -20.43
CA ASN A 132 29.29 4.17 -21.79
C ASN A 132 29.15 5.58 -22.40
N SER A 133 27.93 5.97 -22.80
CA SER A 133 27.58 7.28 -23.35
C SER A 133 27.02 8.26 -22.31
N ILE A 134 27.07 7.91 -21.02
CA ILE A 134 26.52 8.69 -19.91
C ILE A 134 27.68 9.41 -19.21
N GLN A 135 27.56 10.73 -19.06
CA GLN A 135 28.54 11.58 -18.39
C GLN A 135 28.30 11.60 -16.87
N ALA A 136 29.35 11.86 -16.10
CA ALA A 136 29.21 12.06 -14.66
C ALA A 136 28.30 13.27 -14.38
N GLY A 137 27.32 13.08 -13.50
CA GLY A 137 26.32 14.08 -13.16
C GLY A 137 25.05 14.03 -14.02
N ASP A 138 25.01 13.23 -15.08
CA ASP A 138 23.81 13.07 -15.91
C ASP A 138 22.64 12.51 -15.09
N GLU A 139 21.45 13.05 -15.35
CA GLU A 139 20.20 12.64 -14.71
C GLU A 139 19.64 11.38 -15.38
N LEU A 140 19.58 10.29 -14.61
CA LEU A 140 19.17 8.95 -15.03
C LEU A 140 17.73 8.62 -14.64
N SER A 141 17.02 9.47 -13.90
CA SER A 141 15.66 9.16 -13.41
C SER A 141 14.68 8.71 -14.51
N ALA A 142 14.85 9.19 -15.75
CA ALA A 142 14.02 8.79 -16.88
C ALA A 142 14.17 7.31 -17.28
N LEU A 143 15.29 6.67 -16.90
CA LEU A 143 15.57 5.25 -17.17
C LEU A 143 14.85 4.33 -16.18
N PHE A 144 14.51 4.86 -15.00
CA PHE A 144 13.92 4.11 -13.90
C PHE A 144 12.40 4.25 -13.86
N LYS A 145 11.76 3.16 -13.46
CA LYS A 145 10.33 3.05 -13.17
C LYS A 145 10.16 2.66 -11.72
N VAL A 146 9.08 3.16 -11.14
CA VAL A 146 8.63 2.77 -9.80
C VAL A 146 7.58 1.67 -9.95
N ILE A 147 7.76 0.58 -9.21
CA ILE A 147 6.76 -0.47 -9.03
C ILE A 147 6.29 -0.38 -7.58
N PRO A 148 5.04 0.03 -7.32
CA PRO A 148 4.50 -0.05 -6.00
C PRO A 148 4.07 -1.48 -5.67
N GLU A 149 3.96 -1.78 -4.39
CA GLU A 149 3.56 -3.10 -3.93
C GLU A 149 2.15 -3.44 -4.39
N ARG A 150 1.20 -2.49 -4.42
CA ARG A 150 -0.12 -2.63 -5.05
C ARG A 150 -0.68 -1.25 -5.45
N PRO A 151 -1.38 -1.10 -6.60
CA PRO A 151 -1.51 -2.07 -7.70
C PRO A 151 -0.21 -2.23 -8.49
N TYR A 152 0.08 -3.42 -8.99
CA TYR A 152 1.36 -3.78 -9.64
C TYR A 152 1.50 -3.21 -11.06
N GLN A 153 1.58 -1.89 -11.15
CA GLN A 153 1.76 -1.15 -12.40
C GLN A 153 3.10 -0.41 -12.34
N LYS A 154 3.85 -0.45 -13.44
CA LYS A 154 5.08 0.35 -13.59
C LYS A 154 4.67 1.82 -13.84
N TYR A 155 5.16 2.73 -13.00
CA TYR A 155 4.97 4.17 -13.15
C TYR A 155 6.30 4.85 -13.46
N ASN A 156 6.25 5.97 -14.20
CA ASN A 156 7.39 6.88 -14.20
C ASN A 156 7.60 7.46 -12.78
N ILE A 157 8.83 7.80 -12.41
CA ILE A 157 9.13 8.40 -11.10
C ILE A 157 8.24 9.63 -10.84
N SER A 158 8.12 10.53 -11.81
CA SER A 158 7.30 11.73 -11.70
C SER A 158 5.81 11.43 -11.51
N GLU A 159 5.29 10.39 -12.16
CA GLU A 159 3.90 9.95 -12.02
C GLU A 159 3.65 9.30 -10.66
N ALA A 160 4.58 8.48 -10.18
CA ALA A 160 4.51 7.86 -8.86
C ALA A 160 4.46 8.92 -7.75
N ILE A 161 5.31 9.95 -7.85
CA ILE A 161 5.32 11.08 -6.91
C ILE A 161 4.00 11.87 -6.95
N LYS A 162 3.48 12.14 -8.16
CA LYS A 162 2.21 12.87 -8.33
C LYS A 162 1.02 12.10 -7.72
N ASN A 163 1.02 10.78 -7.86
CA ASN A 163 -0.07 9.90 -7.42
C ASN A 163 0.21 9.24 -6.06
N GLN A 164 1.14 9.76 -5.27
CA GLN A 164 1.59 9.11 -4.03
C GLN A 164 0.49 8.89 -2.98
N LYS A 165 -0.61 9.67 -3.02
CA LYS A 165 -1.77 9.48 -2.14
C LYS A 165 -2.56 8.21 -2.45
N ASP A 166 -2.58 7.81 -3.72
CA ASP A 166 -3.28 6.62 -4.20
C ASP A 166 -2.35 5.38 -4.21
N ILE A 167 -1.07 5.58 -3.88
CA ILE A 167 -0.01 4.56 -3.84
C ILE A 167 0.55 4.52 -2.40
N PRO A 168 -0.15 3.87 -1.46
CA PRO A 168 0.11 3.99 -0.02
C PRO A 168 1.49 3.48 0.45
N PHE A 169 2.22 2.79 -0.43
CA PHE A 169 3.52 2.19 -0.10
C PHE A 169 4.73 3.08 -0.42
N LEU A 170 4.52 4.28 -0.99
CA LEU A 170 5.60 5.22 -1.31
C LEU A 170 6.14 5.92 -0.07
N THR A 171 5.25 6.49 0.75
CA THR A 171 5.55 6.99 2.10
C THR A 171 4.27 6.89 2.94
N GLY A 172 4.36 6.37 4.17
CA GLY A 172 3.22 6.37 5.09
C GLY A 172 3.10 5.14 5.98
N ALA A 173 3.64 4.00 5.57
CA ALA A 173 3.67 2.79 6.39
C ALA A 173 5.04 2.59 7.06
N PRO A 174 5.11 1.97 8.26
CA PRO A 174 6.37 1.60 8.92
C PRO A 174 7.34 0.81 8.04
N THR A 175 6.80 0.10 7.05
CA THR A 175 7.55 -0.73 6.09
C THR A 175 7.37 -0.24 4.65
N ALA A 176 7.25 1.07 4.42
CA ALA A 176 7.15 1.63 3.08
C ALA A 176 8.35 1.20 2.20
N ARG A 177 8.04 0.81 0.97
CA ARG A 177 8.98 0.17 0.03
C ARG A 177 8.78 0.78 -1.34
N ILE A 178 9.87 1.26 -1.92
CA ILE A 178 9.87 1.78 -3.29
C ILE A 178 10.73 0.85 -4.12
N ILE A 179 10.12 0.14 -5.07
CA ILE A 179 10.88 -0.72 -5.97
C ILE A 179 11.19 0.08 -7.24
N LEU A 180 12.47 0.25 -7.53
CA LEU A 180 12.97 0.86 -8.75
C LEU A 180 13.46 -0.22 -9.71
N THR A 181 12.98 -0.18 -10.94
CA THR A 181 13.44 -1.05 -12.02
C THR A 181 13.82 -0.21 -13.22
N ILE A 182 14.67 -0.72 -14.10
CA ILE A 182 15.00 -0.05 -15.35
C ILE A 182 14.04 -0.53 -16.43
N ASP A 183 13.42 0.41 -17.15
CA ASP A 183 12.47 0.06 -18.22
C ASP A 183 13.19 -0.53 -19.43
N LYS A 184 14.34 0.06 -19.79
CA LYS A 184 15.17 -0.30 -20.95
C LYS A 184 16.62 0.12 -20.72
N GLY A 185 17.56 -0.77 -21.06
CA GLY A 185 18.99 -0.44 -21.10
C GLY A 185 19.84 -1.26 -20.14
N ILE A 186 21.10 -0.86 -20.00
CA ILE A 186 22.08 -1.50 -19.12
C ILE A 186 21.89 -0.96 -17.71
N PHE A 187 21.84 -1.85 -16.73
CA PHE A 187 21.79 -1.49 -15.33
C PHE A 187 23.12 -0.85 -14.89
N PRO A 188 23.14 0.42 -14.44
CA PRO A 188 24.39 1.10 -14.09
C PRO A 188 25.14 0.36 -12.97
N GLU A 189 26.47 0.36 -13.05
CA GLU A 189 27.34 -0.22 -12.01
C GLU A 189 27.40 0.65 -10.74
N GLU A 190 27.06 1.93 -10.83
CA GLU A 190 27.01 2.83 -9.69
C GLU A 190 26.08 4.00 -10.02
N PHE A 191 25.29 4.46 -9.04
CA PHE A 191 24.50 5.68 -9.15
C PHE A 191 24.15 6.26 -7.79
N ASN A 192 24.05 7.59 -7.76
CA ASN A 192 23.58 8.32 -6.60
C ASN A 192 22.08 8.54 -6.69
N LEU A 193 21.36 8.19 -5.64
CA LEU A 193 19.95 8.49 -5.48
C LEU A 193 19.76 9.55 -4.41
N GLU A 194 19.15 10.67 -4.78
CA GLU A 194 18.70 11.72 -3.85
C GLU A 194 17.18 11.72 -3.82
N MET A 195 16.59 11.54 -2.64
CA MET A 195 15.18 11.77 -2.38
C MET A 195 15.02 13.05 -1.58
N THR A 196 14.23 13.98 -2.09
CA THR A 196 13.86 15.20 -1.38
C THR A 196 12.42 15.08 -0.90
N LEU A 197 12.19 15.34 0.39
CA LEU A 197 10.87 15.39 1.00
C LEU A 197 10.26 16.79 0.87
N GLU A 198 8.94 16.91 0.99
CA GLU A 198 8.27 18.22 0.98
C GLU A 198 8.70 19.13 2.15
N SER A 199 9.17 18.54 3.26
CA SER A 199 9.79 19.27 4.38
C SER A 199 11.13 19.93 4.02
N GLY A 200 11.71 19.59 2.85
CA GLY A 200 13.03 20.04 2.41
C GLY A 200 14.17 19.13 2.86
N GLU A 201 13.89 18.10 3.66
CA GLU A 201 14.86 17.08 4.03
C GLU A 201 15.33 16.29 2.80
N LYS A 202 16.63 15.97 2.77
CA LYS A 202 17.28 15.28 1.67
C LYS A 202 17.92 14.00 2.16
N LEU A 203 17.53 12.88 1.56
CA LEU A 203 18.08 11.56 1.82
C LEU A 203 18.91 11.15 0.61
N ASN A 204 20.16 10.77 0.84
CA ASN A 204 21.11 10.42 -0.21
C ASN A 204 21.60 8.99 -0.03
N LEU A 205 21.65 8.23 -1.12
CA LEU A 205 22.23 6.91 -1.18
C LEU A 205 23.18 6.81 -2.37
N ASN A 206 24.41 6.38 -2.12
CA ASN A 206 25.26 5.86 -3.17
C ASN A 206 24.98 4.37 -3.34
N ILE A 207 24.50 3.98 -4.52
CA ILE A 207 24.13 2.61 -4.83
C ILE A 207 25.23 2.01 -5.68
N VAL A 208 25.88 1.01 -5.11
CA VAL A 208 26.88 0.17 -5.78
C VAL A 208 26.30 -1.24 -5.80
N PRO A 209 25.60 -1.64 -6.88
CA PRO A 209 25.15 -3.01 -7.07
C PRO A 209 26.37 -3.91 -6.97
N SER A 210 26.42 -4.75 -5.94
CA SER A 210 27.62 -5.51 -5.59
C SER A 210 28.20 -6.19 -6.84
N ARG A 211 29.49 -5.97 -7.11
CA ARG A 211 30.18 -6.62 -8.22
C ARG A 211 30.07 -8.13 -8.04
N MET A 212 29.54 -8.79 -9.07
CA MET A 212 29.63 -10.24 -9.22
C MET A 212 31.11 -10.62 -9.21
N ASN A 213 31.56 -11.29 -8.15
CA ASN A 213 32.74 -12.13 -8.19
C ASN A 213 32.30 -13.54 -8.57
#